data_AF-A0A2N6C6Y2-F1
#
_entry.id   AF-A0A2N6C6Y2-F1
#
_cell.length_a   1.000
_cell.length_b   1.000
_cell.length_c   1.000
_cell.angle_alpha   90.00
_cell.angle_beta   90.00
_cell.angle_gamma   90.00
#
_symmetry.space_group_name_H-M   'P 1'
#
loop_
_entity.id
_entity.type
_entity.pdbx_description
1 polymer ?
#
loop_
_entity_poly.entity_id
_entity_poly.type
_entity_poly.pdbx_seq_one_letter_code
_entity_poly.pdbx_strand_id
1 'polypeptide(L)'
;MLSQPVQAALGNDLQALVGQADGINTSLVDFSFTGQTCSDLGLINSDIQAFVINIETIQAELAAPLSIGSDELDALDSLSTMAREMAANGVRLSLEVDDIEDVADLVEYRAALSAMLELSDDIGTMADRILEMADRILAMADNIGTMADRILISQQLQNANVALTQAAILTTQQNMVALSDSLSSIIYNVTLGQVADNGENLVDDMAVVSLSTDNMAQELERLQATTSLMVTSVVDLYTWMSVSSQDASHSLNGDTLTYFGHLSAIYAGLASSLEVYSASIEQLAPLTDTVILADATAAMLRLSADIGVMAGRIMEMSDKIIVMADNIGVMADRIVATQELQQANIELTQSSLLTAQNVTLTVIRNMGL
;
A
#
# COMPACT_ATOMS: atom_id res chain seq x y z
N MET A 1 -0.18 17.83 -31.99
CA MET A 1 0.89 18.85 -32.01
C MET A 1 1.46 18.91 -30.62
N LEU A 2 2.70 18.46 -30.48
CA LEU A 2 3.39 18.32 -29.19
C LEU A 2 3.64 19.72 -28.62
N SER A 3 3.11 19.96 -27.41
CA SER A 3 3.52 21.07 -26.57
C SER A 3 5.00 20.90 -26.27
N GLN A 4 5.87 21.69 -26.91
CA GLN A 4 7.23 21.87 -26.40
C GLN A 4 7.06 22.44 -24.98
N PRO A 5 7.73 21.86 -23.97
CA PRO A 5 7.62 22.35 -22.61
C PRO A 5 8.06 23.81 -22.61
N VAL A 6 7.19 24.70 -22.13
CA VAL A 6 7.38 26.15 -22.09
C VAL A 6 8.74 26.54 -21.48
N GLN A 7 9.28 25.70 -20.59
CA GLN A 7 10.63 25.83 -20.02
C GLN A 7 11.76 25.72 -21.06
N ALA A 8 11.67 24.79 -22.01
CA ALA A 8 12.67 24.67 -23.09
C ALA A 8 12.58 25.82 -24.09
N ALA A 9 11.43 26.48 -24.22
CA ALA A 9 11.33 27.71 -25.00
C ALA A 9 12.04 28.85 -24.27
N LEU A 10 11.68 29.10 -23.00
CA LEU A 10 12.28 30.17 -22.19
C LEU A 10 13.81 30.05 -22.05
N GLY A 11 14.34 28.85 -21.78
CA GLY A 11 15.79 28.64 -21.68
C GLY A 11 16.53 28.92 -22.99
N ASN A 12 15.97 28.52 -24.14
CA ASN A 12 16.53 28.84 -25.44
C ASN A 12 16.43 30.34 -25.76
N ASP A 13 15.32 30.98 -25.37
CA ASP A 13 15.09 32.40 -25.60
C ASP A 13 16.04 33.26 -24.74
N LEU A 14 16.26 32.88 -23.47
CA LEU A 14 17.24 33.52 -22.60
C LEU A 14 18.67 33.32 -23.08
N GLN A 15 19.03 32.14 -23.59
CA GLN A 15 20.35 31.90 -24.19
C GLN A 15 20.56 32.68 -25.49
N ALA A 16 19.52 32.79 -26.33
CA ALA A 16 19.56 33.63 -27.53
C ALA A 16 19.76 35.10 -27.17
N LEU A 17 19.10 35.56 -26.09
CA LEU A 17 19.28 36.89 -25.54
C LEU A 17 20.71 37.09 -25.00
N VAL A 18 21.27 36.12 -24.28
CA VAL A 18 22.68 36.16 -23.84
C VAL A 18 23.63 36.32 -25.04
N GLY A 19 23.43 35.56 -26.11
CA GLY A 19 24.25 35.66 -27.32
C GLY A 19 24.13 37.01 -28.03
N GLN A 20 22.94 37.61 -28.04
CA GLN A 20 22.73 38.96 -28.59
C GLN A 20 23.44 40.03 -27.75
N ALA A 21 23.31 39.96 -26.42
CA ALA A 21 23.97 40.88 -25.49
C ALA A 21 25.50 40.80 -25.60
N ASP A 22 26.07 39.61 -25.74
CA ASP A 22 27.52 39.40 -25.91
C ASP A 22 28.03 40.00 -27.22
N GLY A 23 27.28 39.83 -28.32
CA GLY A 23 27.59 40.44 -29.61
C GLY A 23 27.58 41.97 -29.59
N ILE A 24 26.61 42.56 -28.88
CA ILE A 24 26.54 44.01 -28.68
C ILE A 24 27.70 44.49 -27.81
N ASN A 25 27.98 43.79 -26.69
CA ASN A 25 29.09 44.13 -25.79
C ASN A 25 30.44 44.09 -26.53
N THR A 26 30.68 43.05 -27.33
CA THR A 26 31.89 42.94 -28.16
C THR A 26 32.00 44.11 -29.14
N SER A 27 30.91 44.45 -29.83
CA SER A 27 30.87 45.58 -30.77
C SER A 27 31.12 46.92 -30.06
N LEU A 28 30.62 47.09 -28.83
CA LEU A 28 30.85 48.27 -27.99
C LEU A 28 32.28 48.34 -27.46
N VAL A 29 32.94 47.22 -27.17
CA VAL A 29 34.35 47.17 -26.74
C VAL A 29 35.28 47.53 -27.89
N ASP A 30 35.01 47.01 -29.08
CA ASP A 30 35.85 47.20 -30.26
C ASP A 30 35.68 48.57 -30.95
N PHE A 31 34.59 49.29 -30.64
CA PHE A 31 34.32 50.60 -31.22
C PHE A 31 35.21 51.72 -30.63
N SER A 32 35.70 52.60 -31.52
CA SER A 32 36.45 53.83 -31.18
C SER A 32 36.21 54.95 -32.20
N PHE A 33 36.39 56.21 -31.79
CA PHE A 33 36.05 57.40 -32.57
C PHE A 33 37.06 57.82 -33.67
N THR A 34 37.93 56.93 -34.16
CA THR A 34 39.04 57.31 -35.07
C THR A 34 38.80 57.04 -36.57
N GLY A 35 37.55 56.94 -37.07
CA GLY A 35 37.22 56.44 -38.45
C GLY A 35 35.83 56.79 -39.03
N GLN A 36 35.19 55.91 -39.85
CA GLN A 36 33.80 56.07 -40.38
C GLN A 36 32.76 55.82 -39.26
N THR A 37 32.76 56.70 -38.28
CA THR A 37 32.31 56.49 -36.90
C THR A 37 30.80 56.44 -36.67
N CYS A 38 30.00 57.17 -37.44
CA CYS A 38 28.55 57.22 -37.18
C CYS A 38 27.74 56.07 -37.79
N SER A 39 28.22 55.44 -38.86
CA SER A 39 27.50 54.31 -39.46
C SER A 39 27.53 53.10 -38.52
N ASP A 40 28.69 52.83 -37.92
CA ASP A 40 28.89 51.69 -37.02
C ASP A 40 28.16 51.91 -35.69
N LEU A 41 28.16 53.14 -35.15
CA LEU A 41 27.35 53.48 -33.97
C LEU A 41 25.85 53.37 -34.25
N GLY A 42 25.41 53.71 -35.47
CA GLY A 42 24.02 53.53 -35.90
C GLY A 42 23.60 52.06 -36.01
N LEU A 43 24.51 51.17 -36.42
CA LEU A 43 24.29 49.72 -36.42
C LEU A 43 24.21 49.17 -34.98
N ILE A 44 25.13 49.58 -34.10
CA ILE A 44 25.10 49.21 -32.67
C ILE A 44 23.77 49.66 -32.03
N ASN A 45 23.30 50.88 -32.32
CA ASN A 45 22.02 51.37 -31.82
C ASN A 45 20.84 50.54 -32.36
N SER A 46 20.85 50.17 -33.64
CA SER A 46 19.83 49.31 -34.23
C SER A 46 19.81 47.92 -33.60
N ASP A 47 20.97 47.36 -33.26
CA ASP A 47 21.09 46.06 -32.61
C ASP A 47 20.58 46.10 -31.17
N ILE A 48 20.82 47.21 -30.45
CA ILE A 48 20.29 47.44 -29.09
C ILE A 48 18.76 47.59 -29.12
N GLN A 49 18.20 48.31 -30.09
CA GLN A 49 16.75 48.41 -30.26
C GLN A 49 16.12 47.03 -30.54
N ALA A 50 16.75 46.22 -31.40
CA ALA A 50 16.30 44.86 -31.66
C ALA A 50 16.38 43.98 -30.41
N PHE A 51 17.43 44.15 -29.60
CA PHE A 51 17.59 43.46 -28.32
C PHE A 51 16.48 43.82 -27.33
N VAL A 52 16.15 45.11 -27.15
CA VAL A 52 15.06 45.57 -26.28
C VAL A 52 13.70 44.98 -26.70
N ILE A 53 13.41 44.93 -28.00
CA ILE A 53 12.19 44.32 -28.55
C ILE A 53 12.11 42.82 -28.23
N ASN A 54 13.23 42.10 -28.29
CA ASN A 54 13.27 40.69 -27.94
C ASN A 54 13.00 40.47 -26.44
N ILE A 55 13.51 41.34 -25.56
CA ILE A 55 13.20 41.32 -24.12
C ILE A 55 11.71 41.55 -23.88
N GLU A 56 11.08 42.50 -24.58
CA GLU A 56 9.62 42.75 -24.50
C GLU A 56 8.79 41.55 -24.91
N THR A 57 9.21 40.85 -25.96
CA THR A 57 8.54 39.65 -26.45
C THR A 57 8.61 38.54 -25.41
N ILE A 58 9.80 38.25 -24.88
CA ILE A 58 9.98 37.22 -23.85
C ILE A 58 9.21 37.59 -22.58
N GLN A 59 9.26 38.85 -22.13
CA GLN A 59 8.50 39.33 -20.97
C GLN A 59 6.99 39.12 -21.12
N ALA A 60 6.43 39.31 -22.31
CA ALA A 60 5.01 39.10 -22.58
C ALA A 60 4.63 37.59 -22.48
N GLU A 61 5.57 36.69 -22.73
CA GLU A 61 5.36 35.24 -22.71
C GLU A 61 5.46 34.63 -21.29
N LEU A 62 5.97 35.37 -20.31
CA LEU A 62 6.07 34.99 -18.88
C LEU A 62 4.72 34.95 -18.13
N ALA A 63 3.57 34.90 -18.83
CA ALA A 63 2.23 34.94 -18.24
C ALA A 63 1.74 33.61 -17.62
N ALA A 64 2.57 32.57 -17.59
CA ALA A 64 2.23 31.23 -17.09
C ALA A 64 3.16 30.80 -15.93
N PRO A 65 2.71 29.90 -15.04
CA PRO A 65 3.57 29.33 -14.00
C PRO A 65 4.71 28.54 -14.66
N LEU A 66 5.92 29.09 -14.55
CA LEU A 66 7.16 28.55 -15.12
C LEU A 66 7.96 27.85 -14.03
N SER A 67 8.54 26.70 -14.37
CA SER A 67 9.60 26.09 -13.58
C SER A 67 10.91 26.71 -14.05
N ILE A 68 11.56 27.52 -13.21
CA ILE A 68 12.87 28.12 -13.49
C ILE A 68 13.93 27.12 -13.03
N GLY A 69 14.85 26.72 -13.91
CA GLY A 69 15.99 25.87 -13.58
C GLY A 69 17.26 26.69 -13.32
N SER A 70 18.37 25.98 -13.08
CA SER A 70 19.70 26.59 -12.89
C SER A 70 20.16 27.35 -14.13
N ASP A 71 19.91 26.78 -15.31
CA ASP A 71 20.43 27.30 -16.58
C ASP A 71 19.76 28.64 -16.95
N GLU A 72 18.48 28.81 -16.60
CA GLU A 72 17.77 30.08 -16.77
C GLU A 72 18.27 31.15 -15.78
N LEU A 73 18.65 30.78 -14.55
CA LEU A 73 19.24 31.71 -13.57
C LEU A 73 20.65 32.15 -13.98
N ASP A 74 21.47 31.23 -14.48
CA ASP A 74 22.81 31.53 -15.00
C ASP A 74 22.74 32.45 -16.23
N ALA A 75 21.73 32.26 -17.10
CA ALA A 75 21.48 33.15 -18.23
C ALA A 75 21.08 34.56 -17.77
N LEU A 76 20.23 34.69 -16.75
CA LEU A 76 19.86 35.99 -16.17
C LEU A 76 21.04 36.70 -15.49
N ASP A 77 21.92 35.97 -14.80
CA ASP A 77 23.14 36.52 -14.20
C ASP A 77 24.14 37.00 -15.27
N SER A 78 24.26 36.23 -16.36
CA SER A 78 25.06 36.61 -17.53
C SER A 78 24.52 37.89 -18.17
N LEU A 79 23.20 38.00 -18.37
CA LEU A 79 22.53 39.21 -18.89
C LEU A 79 22.75 40.42 -17.98
N SER A 80 22.66 40.24 -16.66
CA SER A 80 22.93 41.29 -15.66
C SER A 80 24.38 41.76 -15.72
N THR A 81 25.34 40.84 -15.87
CA THR A 81 26.76 41.16 -16.01
C THR A 81 27.04 41.94 -17.30
N MET A 82 26.50 41.49 -18.43
CA MET A 82 26.65 42.17 -19.72
C MET A 82 26.00 43.56 -19.72
N ALA A 83 24.85 43.74 -19.08
CA ALA A 83 24.24 45.06 -18.95
C ALA A 83 25.14 46.04 -18.18
N ARG A 84 25.86 45.58 -17.15
CA ARG A 84 26.84 46.40 -16.42
C ARG A 84 28.06 46.74 -17.27
N GLU A 85 28.56 45.79 -18.05
CA GLU A 85 29.69 46.01 -18.97
C GLU A 85 29.32 46.98 -20.10
N MET A 86 28.13 46.83 -20.69
CA MET A 86 27.60 47.77 -21.67
C MET A 86 27.43 49.18 -21.10
N ALA A 87 26.96 49.31 -19.85
CA ALA A 87 26.88 50.60 -19.16
C ALA A 87 28.27 51.22 -18.94
N ALA A 88 29.27 50.41 -18.56
CA ALA A 88 30.66 50.87 -18.41
C ALA A 88 31.26 51.31 -19.75
N ASN A 89 30.97 50.59 -20.84
CA ASN A 89 31.37 50.95 -22.20
C ASN A 89 30.67 52.23 -22.68
N GLY A 90 29.40 52.44 -22.35
CA GLY A 90 28.70 53.70 -22.61
C GLY A 90 29.40 54.90 -21.95
N VAL A 91 29.85 54.75 -20.70
CA VAL A 91 30.65 55.78 -19.99
C VAL A 91 32.00 55.98 -20.66
N ARG A 92 32.71 54.90 -21.05
CA ARG A 92 33.98 54.99 -21.80
C ARG A 92 33.80 55.80 -23.07
N LEU A 93 32.80 55.46 -23.89
CA LEU A 93 32.52 56.16 -25.13
C LEU A 93 32.16 57.62 -24.88
N SER A 94 31.41 57.93 -23.81
CA SER A 94 31.11 59.31 -23.43
C SER A 94 32.36 60.12 -23.08
N LEU A 95 33.40 59.49 -22.53
CA LEU A 95 34.70 60.13 -22.26
C LEU A 95 35.53 60.29 -23.54
N GLU A 96 35.51 59.30 -24.44
CA GLU A 96 36.18 59.40 -25.74
C GLU A 96 35.58 60.50 -26.63
N VAL A 97 34.28 60.74 -26.52
CA VAL A 97 33.60 61.87 -27.18
C VAL A 97 34.07 63.21 -26.63
N ASP A 98 34.33 63.32 -25.33
CA ASP A 98 34.81 64.55 -24.66
C ASP A 98 36.25 64.92 -25.07
N ASP A 99 37.07 63.93 -25.48
CA ASP A 99 38.46 64.10 -25.93
C ASP A 99 38.62 64.48 -27.43
N ILE A 100 37.53 64.64 -28.20
CA ILE A 100 37.57 65.03 -29.63
C ILE A 100 37.70 66.57 -29.76
N GLU A 101 38.90 67.06 -30.08
CA GLU A 101 39.29 68.48 -29.89
C GLU A 101 39.07 69.45 -31.09
N ASP A 102 38.41 69.08 -32.20
CA ASP A 102 38.29 69.95 -33.40
C ASP A 102 36.86 70.36 -33.82
N VAL A 103 36.70 71.65 -34.18
CA VAL A 103 35.41 72.36 -34.37
C VAL A 103 34.59 71.91 -35.62
N ALA A 104 35.11 71.00 -36.44
CA ALA A 104 34.36 70.42 -37.57
C ALA A 104 33.32 69.37 -37.14
N ASP A 105 33.41 68.85 -35.92
CA ASP A 105 32.63 67.69 -35.43
C ASP A 105 31.44 68.06 -34.53
N LEU A 106 31.05 69.34 -34.45
CA LEU A 106 29.99 69.79 -33.52
C LEU A 106 28.58 69.23 -33.84
N VAL A 107 28.34 68.81 -35.09
CA VAL A 107 27.09 68.13 -35.51
C VAL A 107 27.15 66.63 -35.21
N GLU A 108 28.32 66.01 -35.36
CA GLU A 108 28.57 64.59 -35.09
C GLU A 108 28.60 64.30 -33.58
N TYR A 109 29.20 65.21 -32.79
CA TYR A 109 29.21 65.24 -31.33
C TYR A 109 27.82 65.27 -30.70
N ARG A 110 26.90 66.08 -31.25
CA ARG A 110 25.51 66.15 -30.79
C ARG A 110 24.73 64.86 -31.10
N ALA A 111 25.02 64.23 -32.23
CA ALA A 111 24.39 62.95 -32.58
C ALA A 111 24.89 61.82 -31.67
N ALA A 112 26.20 61.76 -31.41
CA ALA A 112 26.79 60.76 -30.51
C ALA A 112 26.31 60.90 -29.05
N LEU A 113 26.28 62.12 -28.50
CA LEU A 113 25.74 62.36 -27.16
C LEU A 113 24.23 62.08 -27.06
N SER A 114 23.46 62.40 -28.10
CA SER A 114 22.03 62.06 -28.14
C SER A 114 21.84 60.54 -28.14
N ALA A 115 22.63 59.81 -28.93
CA ALA A 115 22.58 58.34 -28.97
C ALA A 115 23.03 57.71 -27.64
N MET A 116 24.02 58.28 -26.95
CA MET A 116 24.45 57.77 -25.64
C MET A 116 23.44 58.05 -24.53
N LEU A 117 22.77 59.20 -24.57
CA LEU A 117 21.70 59.49 -23.62
C LEU A 117 20.48 58.60 -23.84
N GLU A 118 20.12 58.34 -25.10
CA GLU A 118 19.09 57.36 -25.48
C GLU A 118 19.47 55.96 -25.01
N LEU A 119 20.72 55.53 -25.25
CA LEU A 119 21.23 54.25 -24.77
C LEU A 119 21.21 54.15 -23.23
N SER A 120 21.57 55.22 -22.51
CA SER A 120 21.54 55.23 -21.06
C SER A 120 20.11 55.12 -20.52
N ASP A 121 19.13 55.70 -21.21
CA ASP A 121 17.71 55.62 -20.84
C ASP A 121 17.16 54.20 -21.12
N ASP A 122 17.57 53.59 -22.24
CA ASP A 122 17.24 52.21 -22.57
C ASP A 122 17.83 51.22 -21.55
N ILE A 123 19.09 51.39 -21.14
CA ILE A 123 19.72 50.57 -20.08
C ILE A 123 19.00 50.75 -18.75
N GLY A 124 18.61 51.98 -18.41
CA GLY A 124 17.82 52.27 -17.20
C GLY A 124 16.48 51.52 -17.21
N THR A 125 15.76 51.59 -18.34
CA THR A 125 14.49 50.87 -18.54
C THR A 125 14.67 49.36 -18.46
N MET A 126 15.76 48.82 -19.01
CA MET A 126 16.09 47.40 -18.87
C MET A 126 16.35 47.00 -17.42
N ALA A 127 17.09 47.81 -16.66
CA ALA A 127 17.40 47.52 -15.27
C ALA A 127 16.14 47.46 -14.40
N ASP A 128 15.21 48.39 -14.58
CA ASP A 128 13.92 48.40 -13.87
C ASP A 128 13.09 47.14 -14.20
N ARG A 129 13.11 46.68 -15.46
CA ARG A 129 12.40 45.48 -15.88
C ARG A 129 13.02 44.19 -15.31
N ILE A 130 14.35 44.12 -15.23
CA ILE A 130 15.05 43.01 -14.59
C ILE A 130 14.70 42.94 -13.10
N LEU A 131 14.62 44.09 -12.41
CA LEU A 131 14.19 44.15 -11.02
C LEU A 131 12.74 43.68 -10.83
N GLU A 132 11.82 44.09 -11.72
CA GLU A 132 10.43 43.61 -11.66
C GLU A 132 10.34 42.08 -11.88
N MET A 133 11.14 41.54 -12.81
CA MET A 133 11.22 40.10 -13.02
C MET A 133 11.76 39.38 -11.77
N ALA A 134 12.80 39.91 -11.14
CA ALA A 134 13.37 39.35 -9.92
C ALA A 134 12.35 39.30 -8.78
N ASP A 135 11.57 40.37 -8.57
CA ASP A 135 10.51 40.40 -7.55
C ASP A 135 9.42 39.34 -7.80
N ARG A 136 9.03 39.15 -9.06
CA ARG A 136 8.05 38.11 -9.44
C ARG A 136 8.60 36.70 -9.20
N ILE A 137 9.88 36.47 -9.47
CA ILE A 137 10.56 35.20 -9.17
C ILE A 137 10.56 34.93 -7.66
N LEU A 138 10.85 35.96 -6.85
CA LEU A 138 10.90 35.83 -5.40
C LEU A 138 9.52 35.50 -4.80
N ALA A 139 8.46 36.17 -5.28
CA ALA A 139 7.08 35.84 -4.91
C ALA A 139 6.68 34.41 -5.36
N MET A 140 7.23 33.92 -6.46
CA MET A 140 7.00 32.54 -6.91
C MET A 140 7.72 31.53 -6.03
N ALA A 141 8.95 31.83 -5.61
CA ALA A 141 9.72 31.00 -4.68
C ALA A 141 8.99 30.82 -3.33
N ASP A 142 8.41 31.90 -2.79
CA ASP A 142 7.58 31.83 -1.58
C ASP A 142 6.37 30.90 -1.76
N ASN A 143 5.68 31.01 -2.90
CA ASN A 143 4.54 30.14 -3.20
C ASN A 143 4.96 28.66 -3.32
N ILE A 144 6.11 28.37 -3.94
CA ILE A 144 6.67 27.01 -4.01
C ILE A 144 6.97 26.48 -2.61
N GLY A 145 7.56 27.29 -1.72
CA GLY A 145 7.78 26.94 -0.32
C GLY A 145 6.48 26.52 0.39
N THR A 146 5.42 27.32 0.26
CA THR A 146 4.11 26.97 0.86
C THR A 146 3.47 25.72 0.27
N MET A 147 3.69 25.41 -1.02
CA MET A 147 3.24 24.17 -1.64
C MET A 147 4.02 22.97 -1.11
N ALA A 148 5.33 23.10 -0.93
CA ALA A 148 6.17 22.05 -0.34
C ALA A 148 5.70 21.68 1.08
N ASP A 149 5.37 22.67 1.91
CA ASP A 149 4.82 22.43 3.25
C ASP A 149 3.48 21.67 3.19
N ARG A 150 2.58 22.06 2.28
CA ARG A 150 1.30 21.36 2.08
C ARG A 150 1.48 19.91 1.63
N ILE A 151 2.46 19.65 0.77
CA ILE A 151 2.81 18.30 0.33
C ILE A 151 3.28 17.46 1.52
N LEU A 152 4.15 18.01 2.38
CA LEU A 152 4.65 17.31 3.57
C LEU A 152 3.49 16.95 4.52
N ILE A 153 2.59 17.90 4.80
CA ILE A 153 1.42 17.68 5.65
C ILE A 153 0.50 16.62 5.04
N SER A 154 0.27 16.67 3.72
CA SER A 154 -0.55 15.67 3.02
C SER A 154 0.04 14.26 3.13
N GLN A 155 1.36 14.12 2.99
CA GLN A 155 2.06 12.83 3.17
C GLN A 155 1.96 12.30 4.60
N GLN A 156 2.13 13.16 5.60
CA GLN A 156 1.96 12.78 7.01
C GLN A 156 0.54 12.28 7.29
N LEU A 157 -0.47 12.98 6.77
CA LEU A 157 -1.87 12.59 6.91
C LEU A 157 -2.16 11.26 6.19
N GLN A 158 -1.60 11.06 5.00
CA GLN A 158 -1.77 9.82 4.24
C GLN A 158 -1.14 8.63 4.98
N ASN A 159 0.08 8.79 5.51
CA ASN A 159 0.74 7.76 6.32
C ASN A 159 -0.07 7.41 7.58
N ALA A 160 -0.62 8.41 8.27
CA ALA A 160 -1.48 8.20 9.44
C ALA A 160 -2.77 7.45 9.05
N ASN A 161 -3.40 7.81 7.94
CA ASN A 161 -4.60 7.13 7.45
C ASN A 161 -4.33 5.68 7.03
N VAL A 162 -3.18 5.40 6.40
CA VAL A 162 -2.78 4.03 6.06
C VAL A 162 -2.57 3.21 7.32
N ALA A 163 -1.85 3.74 8.31
CA ALA A 163 -1.64 3.05 9.59
C ALA A 163 -2.96 2.78 10.32
N LEU A 164 -3.87 3.77 10.36
CA LEU A 164 -5.21 3.60 10.94
C LEU A 164 -6.03 2.54 10.19
N THR A 165 -5.98 2.54 8.86
CA THR A 165 -6.68 1.55 8.03
C THR A 165 -6.14 0.14 8.28
N GLN A 166 -4.82 -0.02 8.37
CA GLN A 166 -4.19 -1.30 8.70
C GLN A 166 -4.60 -1.79 10.10
N ALA A 167 -4.60 -0.91 11.11
CA ALA A 167 -5.04 -1.25 12.46
C ALA A 167 -6.52 -1.67 12.51
N ALA A 168 -7.39 -0.96 11.78
CA ALA A 168 -8.81 -1.29 11.67
C ALA A 168 -9.04 -2.64 10.96
N ILE A 169 -8.30 -2.91 9.88
CA ILE A 169 -8.35 -4.20 9.18
C ILE A 169 -7.89 -5.33 10.10
N LEU A 170 -6.77 -5.17 10.79
CA LEU A 170 -6.25 -6.17 11.74
C LEU A 170 -7.26 -6.43 12.86
N THR A 171 -7.83 -5.39 13.45
CA THR A 171 -8.87 -5.52 14.49
C THR A 171 -10.11 -6.23 13.94
N THR A 172 -10.53 -5.91 12.72
CA THR A 172 -11.67 -6.56 12.06
C THR A 172 -11.38 -8.04 11.78
N GLN A 173 -10.18 -8.35 11.30
CA GLN A 173 -9.74 -9.74 11.08
C GLN A 173 -9.70 -10.52 12.39
N GLN A 174 -9.15 -9.94 13.47
CA GLN A 174 -9.16 -10.56 14.80
C GLN A 174 -10.58 -10.81 15.30
N ASN A 175 -11.47 -9.83 15.18
CA ASN A 175 -12.87 -9.97 15.58
C ASN A 175 -13.60 -11.02 14.73
N MET A 176 -13.35 -11.09 13.43
CA MET A 176 -13.93 -12.11 12.55
C MET A 176 -13.40 -13.51 12.84
N VAL A 177 -12.11 -13.66 13.15
CA VAL A 177 -11.53 -14.94 13.59
C VAL A 177 -12.16 -15.37 14.91
N ALA A 178 -12.24 -14.47 15.90
CA ALA A 178 -12.87 -14.76 17.19
C ALA A 178 -14.37 -15.12 17.06
N LEU A 179 -15.11 -14.42 16.18
CA LEU A 179 -16.51 -14.73 15.88
C LEU A 179 -16.66 -16.08 15.18
N SER A 180 -15.81 -16.37 14.19
CA SER A 180 -15.79 -17.64 13.47
C SER A 180 -15.48 -18.82 14.41
N ASP A 181 -14.49 -18.65 15.28
CA ASP A 181 -14.12 -19.64 16.29
C ASP A 181 -15.29 -19.88 17.26
N SER A 182 -15.91 -18.82 17.76
CA SER A 182 -17.05 -18.91 18.67
C SER A 182 -18.25 -19.61 18.02
N LEU A 183 -18.65 -19.19 16.81
CA LEU A 183 -19.82 -19.74 16.12
C LEU A 183 -19.62 -21.21 15.74
N SER A 184 -18.41 -21.58 15.30
CA SER A 184 -18.09 -22.97 14.99
C SER A 184 -18.05 -23.84 16.25
N SER A 185 -17.39 -23.37 17.32
CA SER A 185 -17.32 -24.12 18.58
C SER A 185 -18.68 -24.36 19.22
N ILE A 186 -19.63 -23.43 19.09
CA ILE A 186 -20.97 -23.55 19.70
C ILE A 186 -21.75 -24.68 19.02
N ILE A 187 -21.78 -24.70 17.69
CA ILE A 187 -22.51 -25.75 16.96
C ILE A 187 -21.84 -27.11 17.19
N TYR A 188 -20.51 -27.14 17.14
CA TYR A 188 -19.71 -28.34 17.34
C TYR A 188 -19.92 -28.95 18.74
N ASN A 189 -19.80 -28.15 19.80
CA ASN A 189 -19.94 -28.62 21.17
C ASN A 189 -21.39 -28.96 21.54
N VAL A 190 -22.39 -28.29 20.96
CA VAL A 190 -23.80 -28.65 21.18
C VAL A 190 -24.11 -30.02 20.59
N THR A 191 -23.70 -30.30 19.35
CA THR A 191 -23.93 -31.61 18.74
C THR A 191 -23.11 -32.71 19.44
N LEU A 192 -21.85 -32.44 19.79
CA LEU A 192 -21.05 -33.39 20.57
C LEU A 192 -21.64 -33.67 21.95
N GLY A 193 -22.09 -32.62 22.66
CA GLY A 193 -22.74 -32.76 23.96
C GLY A 193 -23.99 -33.63 23.87
N GLN A 194 -24.83 -33.41 22.84
CA GLN A 194 -26.00 -34.26 22.61
C GLN A 194 -25.64 -35.73 22.34
N VAL A 195 -24.59 -36.00 21.55
CA VAL A 195 -24.12 -37.38 21.30
C VAL A 195 -23.56 -38.00 22.58
N ALA A 196 -22.83 -37.23 23.38
CA ALA A 196 -22.30 -37.69 24.67
C ALA A 196 -23.44 -38.00 25.66
N ASP A 197 -24.40 -37.09 25.83
CA ASP A 197 -25.56 -37.28 26.71
C ASP A 197 -26.40 -38.50 26.28
N ASN A 198 -26.67 -38.65 24.98
CA ASN A 198 -27.38 -39.83 24.45
C ASN A 198 -26.60 -41.12 24.70
N GLY A 199 -25.28 -41.06 24.61
CA GLY A 199 -24.38 -42.17 24.86
C GLY A 199 -24.31 -42.59 26.32
N GLU A 200 -24.20 -41.64 27.25
CA GLU A 200 -24.27 -41.93 28.69
C GLU A 200 -25.61 -42.56 29.05
N ASN A 201 -26.72 -42.01 28.55
CA ASN A 201 -28.05 -42.60 28.77
C ASN A 201 -28.14 -44.04 28.24
N LEU A 202 -27.53 -44.34 27.08
CA LEU A 202 -27.50 -45.70 26.54
C LEU A 202 -26.62 -46.63 27.38
N VAL A 203 -25.45 -46.18 27.84
CA VAL A 203 -24.57 -46.96 28.73
C VAL A 203 -25.29 -47.27 30.03
N ASP A 204 -25.94 -46.28 30.64
CA ASP A 204 -26.69 -46.44 31.87
C ASP A 204 -27.86 -47.41 31.66
N ASP A 205 -28.64 -47.23 30.60
CA ASP A 205 -29.75 -48.14 30.25
C ASP A 205 -29.25 -49.59 30.04
N MET A 206 -28.09 -49.76 29.40
CA MET A 206 -27.46 -51.07 29.25
C MET A 206 -26.88 -51.62 30.57
N ALA A 207 -26.52 -50.78 31.53
CA ALA A 207 -25.97 -51.24 32.81
C ALA A 207 -27.07 -51.79 33.75
N VAL A 208 -28.31 -51.30 33.64
CA VAL A 208 -29.44 -51.74 34.49
C VAL A 208 -30.24 -52.90 33.92
N VAL A 209 -30.18 -53.15 32.61
CA VAL A 209 -30.89 -54.26 31.99
C VAL A 209 -30.26 -55.59 32.40
N SER A 210 -31.11 -56.50 32.91
CA SER A 210 -30.72 -57.87 33.25
C SER A 210 -31.52 -58.84 32.39
N LEU A 211 -30.81 -59.72 31.69
CA LEU A 211 -31.40 -60.68 30.77
C LEU A 211 -31.92 -61.91 31.53
N SER A 212 -33.07 -62.40 31.11
CA SER A 212 -33.70 -63.65 31.54
C SER A 212 -34.25 -64.39 30.33
N THR A 213 -34.73 -65.62 30.53
CA THR A 213 -35.34 -66.42 29.45
C THR A 213 -36.55 -65.75 28.83
N ASP A 214 -37.22 -64.85 29.57
CA ASP A 214 -38.52 -64.29 29.18
C ASP A 214 -38.40 -62.90 28.54
N ASN A 215 -37.34 -62.13 28.86
CA ASN A 215 -37.20 -60.73 28.42
C ASN A 215 -36.06 -60.49 27.43
N MET A 216 -35.15 -61.45 27.20
CA MET A 216 -33.90 -61.16 26.48
C MET A 216 -34.12 -60.67 25.05
N ALA A 217 -35.08 -61.25 24.31
CA ALA A 217 -35.35 -60.85 22.93
C ALA A 217 -35.89 -59.42 22.88
N GLN A 218 -36.83 -59.09 23.76
CA GLN A 218 -37.47 -57.78 23.78
C GLN A 218 -36.51 -56.67 24.25
N GLU A 219 -35.72 -56.92 25.30
CA GLU A 219 -34.76 -55.94 25.79
C GLU A 219 -33.61 -55.70 24.80
N LEU A 220 -33.09 -56.75 24.16
CA LEU A 220 -32.02 -56.60 23.17
C LEU A 220 -32.51 -55.93 21.88
N GLU A 221 -33.74 -56.19 21.44
CA GLU A 221 -34.35 -55.47 20.32
C GLU A 221 -34.55 -53.97 20.65
N ARG A 222 -35.00 -53.66 21.87
CA ARG A 222 -35.13 -52.28 22.35
C ARG A 222 -33.79 -51.55 22.38
N LEU A 223 -32.77 -52.17 22.96
CA LEU A 223 -31.41 -51.62 23.03
C LEU A 223 -30.80 -51.45 21.63
N GLN A 224 -31.06 -52.37 20.71
CA GLN A 224 -30.64 -52.27 19.32
C GLN A 224 -31.29 -51.08 18.61
N ALA A 225 -32.59 -50.82 18.84
CA ALA A 225 -33.26 -49.63 18.29
C ALA A 225 -32.64 -48.33 18.82
N THR A 226 -32.39 -48.23 20.12
CA THR A 226 -31.74 -47.05 20.72
C THR A 226 -30.32 -46.85 20.20
N THR A 227 -29.54 -47.93 20.07
CA THR A 227 -28.17 -47.89 19.54
C THR A 227 -28.16 -47.43 18.09
N SER A 228 -29.11 -47.88 17.26
CA SER A 228 -29.22 -47.46 15.87
C SER A 228 -29.50 -45.95 15.70
N LEU A 229 -30.30 -45.37 16.60
CA LEU A 229 -30.49 -43.91 16.65
C LEU A 229 -29.18 -43.19 16.99
N MET A 230 -28.41 -43.71 17.95
CA MET A 230 -27.11 -43.15 18.31
C MET A 230 -26.10 -43.24 17.16
N VAL A 231 -26.06 -44.36 16.42
CA VAL A 231 -25.22 -44.51 15.21
C VAL A 231 -25.53 -43.40 14.22
N THR A 232 -26.82 -43.11 14.00
CA THR A 232 -27.24 -42.04 13.08
C THR A 232 -26.66 -40.69 13.51
N SER A 233 -26.80 -40.33 14.80
CA SER A 233 -26.23 -39.09 15.33
C SER A 233 -24.70 -39.02 15.20
N VAL A 234 -23.99 -40.13 15.42
CA VAL A 234 -22.53 -40.20 15.28
C VAL A 234 -22.09 -40.07 13.82
N VAL A 235 -22.82 -40.67 12.89
CA VAL A 235 -22.55 -40.58 11.44
C VAL A 235 -22.84 -39.18 10.92
N ASP A 236 -23.90 -38.53 11.39
CA ASP A 236 -24.21 -37.13 11.04
C ASP A 236 -23.10 -36.19 11.52
N LEU A 237 -22.65 -36.36 12.77
CA LEU A 237 -21.51 -35.61 13.32
C LEU A 237 -20.24 -35.85 12.50
N TYR A 238 -19.91 -37.10 12.17
CA TYR A 238 -18.76 -37.45 11.33
C TYR A 238 -18.84 -36.79 9.96
N THR A 239 -20.01 -36.81 9.32
CA THR A 239 -20.21 -36.25 7.98
C THR A 239 -20.03 -34.74 8.01
N TRP A 240 -20.61 -34.09 9.02
CA TRP A 240 -20.47 -32.65 9.23
C TRP A 240 -19.00 -32.24 9.47
N MET A 241 -18.29 -32.99 10.32
CA MET A 241 -16.84 -32.81 10.50
C MET A 241 -16.05 -33.03 9.21
N SER A 242 -16.43 -34.02 8.40
CA SER A 242 -15.75 -34.34 7.14
C SER A 242 -15.85 -33.21 6.12
N VAL A 243 -17.03 -32.59 5.99
CA VAL A 243 -17.24 -31.45 5.11
C VAL A 243 -16.50 -30.24 5.65
N SER A 244 -16.67 -29.96 6.94
CA SER A 244 -16.06 -28.80 7.59
C SER A 244 -14.52 -28.83 7.58
N SER A 245 -13.88 -29.99 7.77
CA SER A 245 -12.41 -30.12 7.74
C SER A 245 -11.75 -29.80 6.40
N GLN A 246 -12.50 -29.85 5.29
CA GLN A 246 -12.00 -29.50 3.96
C GLN A 246 -12.03 -28.00 3.69
N ASP A 247 -12.97 -27.28 4.31
CA ASP A 247 -13.25 -25.89 4.02
C ASP A 247 -12.77 -24.91 5.12
N ALA A 248 -12.52 -25.37 6.35
CA ALA A 248 -12.24 -24.49 7.47
C ALA A 248 -11.07 -24.95 8.38
N SER A 249 -10.18 -23.99 8.69
CA SER A 249 -9.22 -24.07 9.79
C SER A 249 -9.94 -23.75 11.11
N HIS A 250 -10.69 -24.70 11.67
CA HIS A 250 -11.37 -24.45 12.93
C HIS A 250 -10.43 -24.62 14.13
N SER A 251 -10.48 -23.65 15.05
CA SER A 251 -9.88 -23.77 16.38
C SER A 251 -10.64 -24.83 17.19
N LEU A 252 -10.02 -25.99 17.39
CA LEU A 252 -10.51 -27.00 18.33
C LEU A 252 -10.27 -26.49 19.75
N ASN A 253 -11.33 -26.26 20.52
CA ASN A 253 -11.21 -25.80 21.90
C ASN A 253 -10.98 -27.00 22.87
N GLY A 254 -10.60 -26.72 24.11
CA GLY A 254 -10.39 -27.75 25.13
C GLY A 254 -11.65 -28.57 25.46
N ASP A 255 -12.84 -27.98 25.35
CA ASP A 255 -14.11 -28.66 25.61
C ASP A 255 -14.40 -29.72 24.53
N THR A 256 -14.13 -29.41 23.27
CA THR A 256 -14.22 -30.35 22.14
C THR A 256 -13.39 -31.61 22.40
N LEU A 257 -12.13 -31.45 22.81
CA LEU A 257 -11.26 -32.59 23.13
C LEU A 257 -11.76 -33.37 24.35
N THR A 258 -12.33 -32.66 25.33
CA THR A 258 -12.96 -33.27 26.51
C THR A 258 -14.16 -34.13 26.10
N TYR A 259 -15.03 -33.63 25.23
CA TYR A 259 -16.16 -34.39 24.69
C TYR A 259 -15.73 -35.63 23.89
N PHE A 260 -14.64 -35.56 23.10
CA PHE A 260 -14.09 -36.77 22.47
C PHE A 260 -13.56 -37.79 23.47
N GLY A 261 -12.89 -37.32 24.54
CA GLY A 261 -12.48 -38.17 25.65
C GLY A 261 -13.67 -38.85 26.31
N HIS A 262 -14.75 -38.11 26.57
CA HIS A 262 -15.99 -38.64 27.14
C HIS A 262 -16.64 -39.66 26.20
N LEU A 263 -16.74 -39.37 24.90
CA LEU A 263 -17.22 -40.33 23.91
C LEU A 263 -16.40 -41.62 23.94
N SER A 264 -15.07 -41.54 23.93
CA SER A 264 -14.22 -42.73 24.03
C SER A 264 -14.51 -43.56 25.29
N ALA A 265 -14.79 -42.91 26.43
CA ALA A 265 -15.17 -43.60 27.67
C ALA A 265 -16.56 -44.26 27.55
N ILE A 266 -17.54 -43.58 26.94
CA ILE A 266 -18.88 -44.13 26.66
C ILE A 266 -18.77 -45.41 25.82
N TYR A 267 -17.98 -45.43 24.74
CA TYR A 267 -17.82 -46.64 23.92
C TYR A 267 -17.16 -47.79 24.67
N ALA A 268 -16.19 -47.50 25.54
CA ALA A 268 -15.63 -48.52 26.42
C ALA A 268 -16.69 -49.09 27.37
N GLY A 269 -17.59 -48.25 27.89
CA GLY A 269 -18.75 -48.66 28.68
C GLY A 269 -19.72 -49.55 27.89
N LEU A 270 -20.11 -49.13 26.67
CA LEU A 270 -20.99 -49.92 25.79
C LEU A 270 -20.38 -51.29 25.46
N ALA A 271 -19.07 -51.35 25.16
CA ALA A 271 -18.37 -52.60 24.91
C ALA A 271 -18.35 -53.52 26.13
N SER A 272 -18.12 -52.96 27.33
CA SER A 272 -18.20 -53.72 28.59
C SER A 272 -19.60 -54.28 28.82
N SER A 273 -20.66 -53.53 28.54
CA SER A 273 -22.04 -54.01 28.70
C SER A 273 -22.38 -55.12 27.70
N LEU A 274 -21.87 -55.06 26.46
CA LEU A 274 -22.01 -56.16 25.50
C LEU A 274 -21.32 -57.45 25.96
N GLU A 275 -20.16 -57.34 26.60
CA GLU A 275 -19.45 -58.51 27.16
C GLU A 275 -20.28 -59.17 28.27
N VAL A 276 -20.88 -58.37 29.16
CA VAL A 276 -21.80 -58.86 30.20
C VAL A 276 -23.00 -59.56 29.58
N TYR A 277 -23.64 -58.96 28.57
CA TYR A 277 -24.77 -59.60 27.88
C TYR A 277 -24.38 -60.87 27.16
N SER A 278 -23.23 -60.91 26.49
CA SER A 278 -22.73 -62.13 25.87
C SER A 278 -22.62 -63.27 26.89
N ALA A 279 -22.05 -62.98 28.07
CA ALA A 279 -21.96 -63.97 29.15
C ALA A 279 -23.32 -64.39 29.71
N SER A 280 -24.27 -63.45 29.86
CA SER A 280 -25.64 -63.75 30.28
C SER A 280 -26.38 -64.63 29.27
N ILE A 281 -26.24 -64.35 27.96
CA ILE A 281 -26.84 -65.16 26.90
C ILE A 281 -26.27 -66.58 26.90
N GLU A 282 -24.95 -66.72 27.06
CA GLU A 282 -24.30 -68.03 27.13
C GLU A 282 -24.83 -68.88 28.30
N GLN A 283 -25.08 -68.25 29.46
CA GLN A 283 -25.64 -68.92 30.63
C GLN A 283 -27.13 -69.28 30.46
N LEU A 284 -27.90 -68.44 29.77
CA LEU A 284 -29.35 -68.64 29.56
C LEU A 284 -29.65 -69.58 28.38
N ALA A 285 -28.74 -69.69 27.41
CA ALA A 285 -28.92 -70.48 26.19
C ALA A 285 -29.45 -71.91 26.39
N PRO A 286 -29.03 -72.70 27.40
CA PRO A 286 -29.54 -74.05 27.62
C PRO A 286 -31.00 -74.11 28.10
N LEU A 287 -31.53 -72.99 28.62
CA LEU A 287 -32.83 -72.90 29.28
C LEU A 287 -33.88 -72.15 28.44
N THR A 288 -33.45 -71.49 27.36
CA THR A 288 -34.28 -70.64 26.51
C THR A 288 -34.70 -71.37 25.22
N ASP A 289 -35.88 -71.04 24.68
CA ASP A 289 -36.31 -71.52 23.36
C ASP A 289 -35.33 -71.06 22.27
N THR A 290 -35.02 -71.98 21.34
CA THR A 290 -34.18 -71.73 20.17
C THR A 290 -34.58 -70.50 19.34
N VAL A 291 -35.88 -70.18 19.24
CA VAL A 291 -36.35 -69.00 18.48
C VAL A 291 -35.98 -67.71 19.22
N ILE A 292 -36.24 -67.64 20.52
CA ILE A 292 -35.91 -66.48 21.36
C ILE A 292 -34.39 -66.27 21.39
N LEU A 293 -33.62 -67.35 21.51
CA LEU A 293 -32.17 -67.30 21.50
C LEU A 293 -31.61 -66.82 20.15
N ALA A 294 -32.21 -67.26 19.03
CA ALA A 294 -31.81 -66.80 17.70
C ALA A 294 -32.07 -65.30 17.50
N ASP A 295 -33.22 -64.80 17.96
CA ASP A 295 -33.55 -63.36 17.88
C ASP A 295 -32.63 -62.52 18.78
N ALA A 296 -32.39 -62.98 20.00
CA ALA A 296 -31.49 -62.32 20.96
C ALA A 296 -30.04 -62.25 20.45
N THR A 297 -29.52 -63.35 19.91
CA THR A 297 -28.17 -63.38 19.32
C THR A 297 -28.07 -62.52 18.06
N ALA A 298 -29.11 -62.47 17.23
CA ALA A 298 -29.17 -61.58 16.08
C ALA A 298 -29.18 -60.10 16.50
N ALA A 299 -29.94 -59.74 17.54
CA ALA A 299 -29.96 -58.38 18.09
C ALA A 299 -28.59 -57.98 18.66
N MET A 300 -27.92 -58.87 19.40
CA MET A 300 -26.56 -58.64 19.91
C MET A 300 -25.51 -58.44 18.81
N LEU A 301 -25.59 -59.22 17.74
CA LEU A 301 -24.67 -59.05 16.60
C LEU A 301 -24.88 -57.70 15.92
N ARG A 302 -26.12 -57.24 15.79
CA ARG A 302 -26.41 -55.89 15.26
C ARG A 302 -25.91 -54.79 16.19
N LEU A 303 -26.19 -54.90 17.49
CA LEU A 303 -25.67 -53.99 18.54
C LEU A 303 -24.14 -53.88 18.47
N SER A 304 -23.44 -55.01 18.41
CA SER A 304 -21.98 -55.05 18.30
C SER A 304 -21.48 -54.41 17.00
N ALA A 305 -22.14 -54.68 15.87
CA ALA A 305 -21.80 -54.05 14.60
C ALA A 305 -22.01 -52.53 14.63
N ASP A 306 -23.14 -52.08 15.18
CA ASP A 306 -23.50 -50.67 15.31
C ASP A 306 -22.50 -49.91 16.20
N ILE A 307 -22.14 -50.48 17.36
CA ILE A 307 -21.10 -49.94 18.25
C ILE A 307 -19.74 -49.90 17.55
N GLY A 308 -19.40 -50.94 16.76
CA GLY A 308 -18.18 -50.98 15.96
C GLY A 308 -18.12 -49.88 14.90
N VAL A 309 -19.23 -49.60 14.22
CA VAL A 309 -19.33 -48.50 13.24
C VAL A 309 -19.11 -47.16 13.93
N MET A 310 -19.75 -46.92 15.07
CA MET A 310 -19.57 -45.67 15.82
C MET A 310 -18.14 -45.48 16.29
N ALA A 311 -17.52 -46.51 16.87
CA ALA A 311 -16.12 -46.48 17.30
C ALA A 311 -15.18 -46.18 16.12
N GLY A 312 -15.40 -46.82 14.96
CA GLY A 312 -14.64 -46.55 13.75
C GLY A 312 -14.76 -45.09 13.29
N ARG A 313 -15.98 -44.54 13.29
CA ARG A 313 -16.20 -43.13 12.91
C ARG A 313 -15.55 -42.15 13.88
N ILE A 314 -15.51 -42.45 15.17
CA ILE A 314 -14.82 -41.59 16.15
C ILE A 314 -13.31 -41.59 15.97
N MET A 315 -12.72 -42.75 15.69
CA MET A 315 -11.30 -42.83 15.34
C MET A 315 -11.00 -42.00 14.11
N GLU A 316 -11.80 -42.11 13.04
CA GLU A 316 -11.63 -41.28 11.85
C GLU A 316 -11.85 -39.77 12.12
N MET A 317 -12.75 -39.40 13.04
CA MET A 317 -12.90 -38.00 13.49
C MET A 317 -11.65 -37.51 14.22
N SER A 318 -11.00 -38.36 15.03
CA SER A 318 -9.74 -38.06 15.69
C SER A 318 -8.60 -37.86 14.68
N ASP A 319 -8.52 -38.67 13.63
CA ASP A 319 -7.52 -38.48 12.56
C ASP A 319 -7.74 -37.15 11.82
N LYS A 320 -9.00 -36.77 11.56
CA LYS A 320 -9.31 -35.47 10.92
C LYS A 320 -8.93 -34.29 11.80
N ILE A 321 -9.04 -34.43 13.12
CA ILE A 321 -8.55 -33.41 14.08
C ILE A 321 -7.04 -33.19 13.92
N ILE A 322 -6.27 -34.25 13.72
CA ILE A 322 -4.82 -34.15 13.48
C ILE A 322 -4.53 -33.38 12.18
N VAL A 323 -5.24 -33.72 11.10
CA VAL A 323 -5.08 -33.02 9.81
C VAL A 323 -5.48 -31.53 9.91
N MET A 324 -6.54 -31.22 10.65
CA MET A 324 -6.93 -29.83 10.91
C MET A 324 -5.85 -29.07 11.69
N ALA A 325 -5.21 -29.70 12.68
CA ALA A 325 -4.10 -29.11 13.43
C ALA A 325 -2.90 -28.78 12.52
N ASP A 326 -2.56 -29.66 11.58
CA ASP A 326 -1.50 -29.41 10.60
C ASP A 326 -1.85 -28.24 9.66
N ASN A 327 -3.10 -28.17 9.18
CA ASN A 327 -3.56 -27.07 8.32
C ASN A 327 -3.52 -25.71 9.04
N ILE A 328 -3.81 -25.68 10.35
CA ILE A 328 -3.67 -24.47 11.18
C ILE A 328 -2.20 -24.05 11.27
N GLY A 329 -1.27 -25.00 11.43
CA GLY A 329 0.16 -24.73 11.39
C GLY A 329 0.60 -24.07 10.08
N VAL A 330 0.18 -24.63 8.94
CA VAL A 330 0.49 -24.08 7.61
C VAL A 330 -0.14 -22.70 7.39
N MET A 331 -1.37 -22.46 7.86
CA MET A 331 -1.98 -21.13 7.80
C MET A 331 -1.25 -20.12 8.66
N ALA A 332 -0.78 -20.50 9.86
CA ALA A 332 0.04 -19.65 10.70
C ALA A 332 1.33 -19.22 9.98
N ASP A 333 2.01 -20.15 9.31
CA ASP A 333 3.18 -19.85 8.48
C ASP A 333 2.85 -18.86 7.34
N ARG A 334 1.70 -19.04 6.67
CA ARG A 334 1.25 -18.12 5.61
C ARG A 334 0.90 -16.73 6.13
N ILE A 335 0.36 -16.62 7.34
CA ILE A 335 0.10 -15.34 8.01
C ILE A 335 1.43 -14.63 8.29
N VAL A 336 2.42 -15.35 8.84
CA VAL A 336 3.76 -14.80 9.08
C VAL A 336 4.40 -14.32 7.78
N ALA A 337 4.36 -15.14 6.72
CA ALA A 337 4.89 -14.74 5.41
C ALA A 337 4.16 -13.51 4.82
N THR A 338 2.85 -13.39 5.05
CA THR A 338 2.09 -12.20 4.63
C THR A 338 2.50 -10.96 5.43
N GLN A 339 2.74 -11.11 6.73
CA GLN A 339 3.24 -10.03 7.59
C GLN A 339 4.64 -9.59 7.16
N GLU A 340 5.54 -10.52 6.83
CA GLU A 340 6.88 -10.22 6.30
C GLU A 340 6.81 -9.45 4.97
N LEU A 341 5.93 -9.87 4.05
CA LEU A 341 5.72 -9.15 2.79
C LEU A 341 5.12 -7.76 3.00
N GLN A 342 4.18 -7.61 3.94
CA GLN A 342 3.62 -6.30 4.30
C GLN A 342 4.70 -5.39 4.90
N GLN A 343 5.55 -5.91 5.78
CA GLN A 343 6.69 -5.20 6.35
C GLN A 343 7.67 -4.75 5.27
N ALA A 344 8.05 -5.64 4.35
CA ALA A 344 8.93 -5.31 3.23
C ALA A 344 8.34 -4.22 2.31
N ASN A 345 7.04 -4.26 2.03
CA ASN A 345 6.37 -3.23 1.23
C ASN A 345 6.31 -1.86 1.95
N ILE A 346 6.13 -1.85 3.27
CA ILE A 346 6.22 -0.62 4.08
C ILE A 346 7.63 -0.03 4.00
N GLU A 347 8.67 -0.85 4.14
CA GLU A 347 10.07 -0.43 4.02
C GLU A 347 10.39 0.10 2.61
N LEU A 348 9.90 -0.56 1.56
CA LEU A 348 10.10 -0.12 0.17
C LEU A 348 9.42 1.24 -0.09
N THR A 349 8.22 1.42 0.46
CA THR A 349 7.48 2.68 0.37
C THR A 349 8.22 3.79 1.12
N GLN A 350 8.76 3.48 2.31
CA GLN A 350 9.58 4.42 3.08
C GLN A 350 10.86 4.80 2.35
N SER A 351 11.57 3.84 1.75
CA SER A 351 12.79 4.07 0.96
C SER A 351 12.50 4.94 -0.27
N SER A 352 11.39 4.69 -0.96
CA SER A 352 10.94 5.49 -2.11
C SER A 352 10.59 6.92 -1.71
N LEU A 353 9.91 7.10 -0.56
CA LEU A 353 9.62 8.41 0.02
C LEU A 353 10.90 9.17 0.39
N LEU A 354 11.85 8.52 1.06
CA LEU A 354 13.13 9.14 1.42
C LEU A 354 13.94 9.53 0.18
N THR A 355 13.91 8.69 -0.86
CA THR A 355 14.56 9.00 -2.14
C THR A 355 13.91 10.21 -2.80
N ALA A 356 12.58 10.26 -2.87
CA ALA A 356 11.85 11.41 -3.40
C ALA A 356 12.14 12.69 -2.59
N GLN A 357 12.14 12.61 -1.26
CA GLN A 357 12.51 13.73 -0.39
C GLN A 357 13.94 14.18 -0.62
N ASN A 358 14.89 13.26 -0.76
CA ASN A 358 16.30 13.60 -0.97
C ASN A 358 16.52 14.20 -2.36
N VAL A 359 15.83 13.73 -3.39
CA VAL A 359 15.83 14.35 -4.72
C VAL A 359 15.28 15.77 -4.63
N THR A 360 14.14 15.96 -3.98
CA THR A 360 13.56 17.30 -3.78
C THR A 360 14.49 18.23 -3.00
N LEU A 361 15.09 17.75 -1.90
CA LEU A 361 16.07 18.52 -1.12
C LEU A 361 17.34 18.84 -1.92
N THR A 362 17.79 17.91 -2.75
CA THR A 362 18.95 18.12 -3.63
C THR A 362 18.62 19.17 -4.69
N VAL A 363 17.41 19.15 -5.25
CA VAL A 363 16.93 20.19 -6.17
C VAL A 363 16.87 21.54 -5.46
N ILE A 364 16.25 21.63 -4.28
CA ILE A 364 16.21 22.86 -3.47
C ILE A 364 17.63 23.40 -3.22
N ARG A 365 18.55 22.54 -2.74
CA ARG A 365 19.93 22.91 -2.42
C ARG A 365 20.74 23.33 -3.65
N ASN A 366 20.56 22.67 -4.78
CA ASN A 366 21.21 23.01 -6.04
C ASN A 366 20.64 24.30 -6.65
N MET A 367 19.39 24.65 -6.33
CA MET A 367 18.74 25.90 -6.74
C MET A 367 19.00 27.07 -5.77
N GLY A 368 19.79 26.85 -4.70
CA GLY A 368 20.19 27.92 -3.77
C GLY A 368 19.05 28.49 -2.90
N LEU A 369 17.95 27.75 -2.74
CA LEU A 369 16.81 28.10 -1.89
C LEU A 369 16.98 27.65 -0.43
#